data_AF-A0AAE3B7W2-F1
#
_entry.id   AF-A0AAE3B7W2-F1
#
_cell.length_a   1.000
_cell.length_b   1.000
_cell.length_c   1.000
_cell.angle_alpha   90.00
_cell.angle_beta   90.00
_cell.angle_gamma   90.00
#
_symmetry.space_group_name_H-M   'P 1'
#
loop_
_entity.id
_entity.type
_entity.pdbx_description
1 polymer ?
#
loop_
_entity_poly.entity_id
_entity_poly.type
_entity_poly.pdbx_seq_one_letter_code
_entity_poly.pdbx_strand_id
1 'polypeptide(L)'
;MVGELIGSYVVADEVDATEKDTTRFPENSNWFSMQMQLSLPEAGFARIEDELKALVLLRNDLVHHFIDQHDLRSLDGCRRAQDALVATCSHIDQNLEQLQDWGADMEKMQRALSEALQSEAFRDIVADGISPVCNVDLYAVGVVRVLREAFGALAVDGWAPVAEAGRWITDRYPGHLPAKYGCRSWRQVVHEASTFEIRYFEMDGQRTACYQERVRPA
;
A
#
# COMPACT_ATOMS: atom_id res chain seq x y z
N MET A 1 -12.68 14.50 15.03
CA MET A 1 -13.16 13.20 15.57
C MET A 1 -13.96 12.40 14.54
N VAL A 2 -15.27 12.61 14.30
CA VAL A 2 -16.00 11.80 13.28
C VAL A 2 -15.39 11.97 11.87
N GLY A 3 -15.10 13.21 11.48
CA GLY A 3 -14.43 13.50 10.20
C GLY A 3 -12.94 13.19 10.13
N GLU A 4 -12.30 12.77 11.23
CA GLU A 4 -10.93 12.20 11.15
C GLU A 4 -11.00 10.69 10.94
N LEU A 5 -11.99 10.02 11.55
CA LEU A 5 -12.23 8.59 11.35
C LEU A 5 -12.67 8.29 9.90
N ILE A 6 -13.64 9.08 9.42
CA ILE A 6 -14.13 9.07 8.04
C ILE A 6 -13.08 9.78 7.16
N GLY A 7 -12.54 9.10 6.15
CA GLY A 7 -11.61 9.66 5.17
C GLY A 7 -10.12 9.40 5.42
N SER A 8 -9.70 9.03 6.64
CA SER A 8 -8.32 8.56 6.89
C SER A 8 -8.23 7.06 7.13
N TYR A 9 -9.21 6.48 7.82
CA TYR A 9 -9.28 5.05 8.15
C TYR A 9 -10.34 4.30 7.36
N VAL A 10 -11.50 4.92 7.14
CA VAL A 10 -12.61 4.37 6.36
C VAL A 10 -12.80 5.22 5.11
N VAL A 11 -12.72 4.60 3.94
CA VAL A 11 -12.87 5.26 2.64
C VAL A 11 -13.95 4.55 1.82
N ALA A 12 -14.63 5.32 0.97
CA ALA A 12 -15.47 4.76 -0.07
C ALA A 12 -14.59 4.07 -1.13
N ASP A 13 -15.13 3.04 -1.78
CA ASP A 13 -14.43 2.20 -2.76
C ASP A 13 -13.80 2.99 -3.94
N GLU A 14 -14.20 4.24 -4.16
CA GLU A 14 -13.66 5.15 -5.19
C GLU A 14 -12.71 6.24 -4.67
N VAL A 15 -11.88 5.95 -3.67
CA VAL A 15 -10.70 6.81 -3.43
C VAL A 15 -9.56 6.28 -4.28
N ASP A 16 -9.48 6.79 -5.50
CA ASP A 16 -8.27 6.76 -6.32
C ASP A 16 -7.09 7.14 -5.41
N ALA A 17 -6.11 6.25 -5.30
CA ALA A 17 -5.03 6.32 -4.31
C ALA A 17 -4.39 7.71 -4.37
N THR A 18 -4.86 8.61 -3.52
CA THR A 18 -4.41 9.99 -3.58
C THR A 18 -3.02 9.96 -2.97
N GLU A 19 -2.01 10.06 -3.83
CA GLU A 19 -0.62 10.28 -3.43
C GLU A 19 -0.57 11.48 -2.48
N LYS A 20 -0.64 11.19 -1.18
CA LYS A 20 -0.41 12.15 -0.11
C LYS A 20 0.54 11.50 0.88
N ASP A 21 1.81 11.50 0.51
CA ASP A 21 2.79 12.29 1.26
C ASP A 21 4.09 12.37 0.45
N THR A 22 4.61 13.57 0.23
CA THR A 22 5.99 13.74 -0.27
C THR A 22 6.92 13.73 0.93
N THR A 23 6.91 12.62 1.68
CA THR A 23 7.90 12.42 2.73
C THR A 23 9.25 12.33 2.02
N ARG A 24 10.15 13.27 2.30
CA ARG A 24 11.46 13.32 1.64
C ARG A 24 12.36 12.27 2.28
N PHE A 25 12.42 11.10 1.66
CA PHE A 25 13.21 9.99 2.19
C PHE A 25 14.70 10.17 1.93
N PRO A 26 15.59 9.71 2.83
CA PRO A 26 17.03 9.77 2.63
C PRO A 26 17.44 8.91 1.43
N GLU A 27 18.24 9.49 0.52
CA GLU A 27 18.67 8.90 -0.77
C GLU A 27 19.45 7.57 -0.64
N ASN A 28 19.82 7.17 0.60
CA ASN A 28 20.82 6.14 0.86
C ASN A 28 20.25 4.93 1.61
N SER A 29 18.93 4.74 1.65
CA SER A 29 18.30 3.59 2.34
C SER A 29 17.08 3.09 1.58
N ASN A 30 16.98 1.77 1.42
CA ASN A 30 15.79 1.13 0.88
C ASN A 30 14.67 1.29 1.91
N TRP A 31 13.74 2.20 1.65
CA TRP A 31 12.54 2.39 2.46
C TRP A 31 11.34 1.88 1.68
N PHE A 32 10.37 1.31 2.39
CA PHE A 32 9.05 1.02 1.84
C PHE A 32 8.01 1.55 2.82
N SER A 33 6.97 2.20 2.31
CA SER A 33 5.79 2.59 3.09
C SER A 33 4.61 1.76 2.63
N MET A 34 3.79 1.32 3.58
CA MET A 34 2.51 0.67 3.30
C MET A 34 1.42 1.43 4.05
N GLN A 35 0.39 1.85 3.33
CA GLN A 35 -0.83 2.41 3.91
C GLN A 35 -1.93 1.36 3.81
N MET A 36 -2.65 1.14 4.92
CA MET A 36 -3.82 0.28 4.97
C MET A 36 -5.04 1.16 5.21
N GLN A 37 -6.12 0.91 4.45
CA GLN A 37 -7.40 1.56 4.61
C GLN A 37 -8.50 0.51 4.51
N LEU A 38 -9.62 0.74 5.20
CA LEU A 38 -10.83 -0.05 5.02
C LEU A 38 -11.65 0.57 3.90
N SER A 39 -11.69 -0.10 2.75
CA SER A 39 -12.63 0.23 1.68
C SER A 39 -13.98 -0.43 1.96
N LEU A 40 -15.03 0.39 1.94
CA LEU A 40 -16.40 -0.09 2.02
C LEU A 40 -17.14 0.23 0.72
N PRO A 41 -18.07 -0.65 0.29
CA PRO A 41 -19.00 -0.30 -0.77
C PRO A 41 -19.71 1.00 -0.44
N GLU A 42 -20.02 1.82 -1.46
CA GLU A 42 -20.61 3.16 -1.28
C GLU A 42 -21.83 3.16 -0.36
N ALA A 43 -22.72 2.16 -0.50
CA ALA A 43 -23.88 2.00 0.36
C ALA A 43 -23.51 1.71 1.83
N GLY A 44 -22.43 0.96 2.06
CA GLY A 44 -21.91 0.69 3.41
C GLY A 44 -21.26 1.93 4.02
N PHE A 45 -20.51 2.70 3.24
CA PHE A 45 -19.90 3.95 3.68
C PHE A 45 -20.95 4.98 4.08
N ALA A 46 -21.95 5.22 3.21
CA ALA A 46 -23.04 6.16 3.49
C ALA A 46 -23.83 5.77 4.75
N ARG A 47 -24.08 4.46 4.95
CA ARG A 47 -24.76 3.95 6.15
C ARG A 47 -24.02 4.32 7.43
N ILE A 48 -22.70 4.14 7.45
CA ILE A 48 -21.87 4.43 8.63
C ILE A 48 -21.79 5.92 8.89
N GLU A 49 -21.69 6.72 7.82
CA GLU A 49 -21.72 8.17 7.94
C GLU A 49 -23.03 8.64 8.59
N ASP A 50 -24.16 8.08 8.17
CA ASP A 50 -25.47 8.38 8.73
C ASP A 50 -25.63 7.86 10.18
N GLU A 51 -25.14 6.66 10.49
CA GLU A 51 -25.12 6.11 11.85
C GLU A 51 -24.31 7.02 12.81
N LEU A 52 -23.13 7.49 12.37
CA LEU A 52 -22.30 8.41 13.16
C LEU A 52 -22.96 9.78 13.34
N LYS A 53 -23.62 10.32 12.30
CA LYS A 53 -24.41 11.56 12.42
C LYS A 53 -25.56 11.38 13.41
N ALA A 54 -26.25 10.24 13.36
CA ALA A 54 -27.34 9.93 14.28
C ALA A 54 -26.87 9.89 15.74
N LEU A 55 -25.69 9.35 16.02
CA LEU A 55 -25.09 9.37 17.37
C LEU A 55 -24.78 10.79 17.86
N VAL A 56 -24.28 11.67 16.97
CA VAL A 56 -24.03 13.08 17.31
C VAL A 56 -25.33 13.81 17.63
N LEU A 57 -26.37 13.60 16.83
CA LEU A 57 -27.70 14.16 17.08
C LEU A 57 -28.27 13.65 18.41
N LEU A 58 -28.20 12.34 18.65
CA LEU A 58 -28.64 11.71 19.89
C LEU A 58 -27.95 12.32 21.11
N ARG A 59 -26.63 12.52 21.04
CA ARG A 59 -25.87 13.19 22.10
C ARG A 59 -26.36 14.62 22.32
N ASN A 60 -26.62 15.37 21.24
CA ASN A 60 -27.07 16.75 21.36
C ASN A 60 -28.48 16.82 21.96
N ASP A 61 -29.39 15.93 21.55
CA ASP A 61 -30.73 15.84 22.12
C ASP A 61 -30.69 15.49 23.61
N LEU A 62 -29.88 14.50 24.01
CA LEU A 62 -29.69 14.14 25.41
C LEU A 62 -29.17 15.30 26.26
N VAL A 63 -28.21 16.07 25.74
CA VAL A 63 -27.54 17.14 26.51
C VAL A 63 -28.38 18.42 26.54
N HIS A 64 -29.03 18.77 25.43
CA HIS A 64 -29.64 20.09 25.27
C HIS A 64 -31.17 20.08 25.32
N HIS A 65 -31.81 18.96 24.99
CA HIS A 65 -33.27 18.93 24.80
C HIS A 65 -33.99 17.92 25.70
N PHE A 66 -33.28 17.01 26.37
CA PHE A 66 -33.88 15.95 27.16
C PHE A 66 -34.84 16.45 28.26
N ILE A 67 -34.43 17.48 29.00
CA ILE A 67 -35.25 18.05 30.08
C ILE A 67 -36.47 18.81 29.52
N ASP A 68 -36.34 19.41 28.34
CA ASP A 68 -37.43 20.13 27.68
C ASP A 68 -38.46 19.18 27.06
N GLN A 69 -38.01 17.98 26.63
CA GLN A 69 -38.85 16.96 26.00
C GLN A 69 -39.61 16.09 27.00
N HIS A 70 -39.11 15.97 28.24
CA HIS A 70 -39.72 15.12 29.27
C HIS A 70 -40.19 15.93 30.47
N ASP A 71 -41.46 15.75 30.85
CA ASP A 71 -41.99 16.31 32.09
C ASP A 71 -41.47 15.54 33.32
N LEU A 72 -40.33 15.98 33.85
CA LEU A 72 -39.72 15.37 35.03
C LEU A 72 -40.44 15.70 36.36
N ARG A 73 -41.54 16.47 36.31
CA ARG A 73 -42.34 16.79 37.50
C ARG A 73 -43.49 15.82 37.71
N SER A 74 -43.81 14.99 36.72
CA SER A 74 -44.80 13.92 36.84
C SER A 74 -44.14 12.54 36.88
N LEU A 75 -44.74 11.64 37.66
CA LEU A 75 -44.25 10.27 37.83
C LEU A 75 -44.27 9.50 36.49
N ASP A 76 -45.28 9.77 35.66
CA ASP A 76 -45.44 9.21 34.32
C ASP A 76 -44.43 9.79 33.31
N GLY A 77 -44.13 11.10 33.41
CA GLY A 77 -43.08 11.73 32.61
C GLY A 77 -41.67 11.25 32.97
N CYS A 78 -41.39 11.04 34.26
CA CYS A 78 -40.14 10.39 34.71
C CYS A 78 -40.00 8.96 34.17
N ARG A 79 -41.10 8.19 34.13
CA ARG A 79 -41.09 6.82 33.60
C ARG A 79 -40.78 6.80 32.10
N ARG A 80 -41.42 7.67 31.32
CA ARG A 80 -41.10 7.84 29.89
C ARG A 80 -39.66 8.27 29.65
N ALA A 81 -39.15 9.19 30.48
CA ALA A 81 -37.76 9.64 30.40
C ALA A 81 -36.78 8.49 30.67
N GLN A 82 -37.08 7.66 31.67
CA GLN A 82 -36.30 6.45 31.97
C GLN A 82 -36.32 5.47 30.79
N ASP A 83 -37.49 5.17 30.23
CA ASP A 83 -37.61 4.25 29.09
C ASP A 83 -36.83 4.76 27.87
N ALA A 84 -36.88 6.07 27.61
CA ALA A 84 -36.13 6.72 26.54
C ALA A 84 -34.60 6.63 26.76
N LEU A 85 -34.13 6.83 27.99
CA LEU A 85 -32.71 6.67 28.34
C LEU A 85 -32.24 5.23 28.18
N VAL A 86 -33.05 4.25 28.61
CA VAL A 86 -32.72 2.82 28.45
C VAL A 86 -32.62 2.46 26.97
N ALA A 87 -33.58 2.88 26.15
CA ALA A 87 -33.52 2.65 24.70
C ALA A 87 -32.28 3.30 24.06
N THR A 88 -31.92 4.50 24.53
CA THR A 88 -30.74 5.22 24.06
C THR A 88 -29.45 4.52 24.44
N CYS A 89 -29.31 4.05 25.68
CA CYS A 89 -28.14 3.28 26.10
C CYS A 89 -27.98 2.01 25.27
N SER A 90 -29.05 1.25 25.06
CA SER A 90 -29.02 0.05 24.21
C SER A 90 -28.55 0.35 22.78
N HIS A 91 -28.97 1.49 22.22
CA HIS A 91 -28.52 1.91 20.89
C HIS A 91 -27.03 2.28 20.87
N ILE A 92 -26.53 2.97 21.90
CA ILE A 92 -25.10 3.29 22.03
C ILE A 92 -24.27 2.01 22.17
N ASP A 93 -24.71 1.06 22.99
CA ASP A 93 -24.01 -0.21 23.21
C ASP A 93 -23.86 -1.00 21.91
N GLN A 94 -24.92 -1.09 21.09
CA GLN A 94 -24.86 -1.74 19.78
C GLN A 94 -23.84 -1.10 18.83
N ASN A 95 -23.80 0.23 18.77
CA ASN A 95 -22.83 0.95 17.95
C ASN A 95 -21.40 0.75 18.48
N LEU A 96 -21.21 0.69 19.80
CA LEU A 96 -19.91 0.45 20.41
C LEU A 96 -19.41 -0.98 20.13
N GLU A 97 -20.27 -1.98 20.24
CA GLU A 97 -19.95 -3.38 19.89
C GLU A 97 -19.49 -3.47 18.43
N GLN A 98 -20.22 -2.85 17.49
CA GLN A 98 -19.85 -2.84 16.08
C GLN A 98 -18.47 -2.19 15.83
N LEU A 99 -18.17 -1.07 16.51
CA LEU A 99 -16.86 -0.43 16.40
C LEU A 99 -15.74 -1.28 17.01
N GLN A 100 -16.02 -2.02 18.10
CA GLN A 100 -15.06 -2.93 18.72
C GLN A 100 -14.76 -4.13 17.82
N ASP A 101 -15.78 -4.70 17.18
CA ASP A 101 -15.60 -5.80 16.21
C ASP A 101 -14.71 -5.39 15.05
N TRP A 102 -14.92 -4.18 14.50
CA TRP A 102 -14.04 -3.64 13.46
C TRP A 102 -12.62 -3.41 13.95
N GLY A 103 -12.46 -2.89 15.17
CA GLY A 103 -11.14 -2.76 15.80
C GLY A 103 -10.42 -4.11 15.89
N ALA A 104 -11.12 -5.15 16.34
CA ALA A 104 -10.57 -6.50 16.44
C ALA A 104 -10.19 -7.10 15.08
N ASP A 105 -10.99 -6.86 14.04
CA ASP A 105 -10.67 -7.33 12.68
C ASP A 105 -9.47 -6.58 12.09
N MET A 106 -9.33 -5.28 12.34
CA MET A 106 -8.15 -4.51 11.98
C MET A 106 -6.88 -5.02 12.67
N GLU A 107 -6.96 -5.34 13.97
CA GLU A 107 -5.83 -5.93 14.71
C GLU A 107 -5.43 -7.31 14.19
N LYS A 108 -6.40 -8.13 13.75
CA LYS A 108 -6.11 -9.41 13.08
C LYS A 108 -5.39 -9.19 11.75
N MET A 109 -5.89 -8.25 10.94
CA MET A 109 -5.27 -7.92 9.65
C MET A 109 -3.85 -7.37 9.83
N GLN A 110 -3.64 -6.48 10.79
CA GLN A 110 -2.32 -5.96 11.13
C GLN A 110 -1.35 -7.07 11.55
N ARG A 111 -1.81 -8.02 12.38
CA ARG A 111 -0.99 -9.19 12.77
C ARG A 111 -0.65 -10.07 11.59
N ALA A 112 -1.64 -10.44 10.77
CA ALA A 112 -1.41 -11.26 9.59
C ALA A 112 -0.43 -10.60 8.61
N LEU A 113 -0.55 -9.28 8.41
CA LEU A 113 0.40 -8.54 7.59
C LEU A 113 1.80 -8.50 8.24
N SER A 114 1.89 -8.24 9.54
CA SER A 114 3.17 -8.26 10.26
C SER A 114 3.85 -9.62 10.13
N GLU A 115 3.11 -10.72 10.26
CA GLU A 115 3.61 -12.08 10.06
C GLU A 115 4.08 -12.29 8.62
N ALA A 116 3.31 -11.82 7.63
CA ALA A 116 3.70 -11.88 6.22
C ALA A 116 4.98 -11.08 5.94
N LEU A 117 5.12 -9.86 6.48
CA LEU A 117 6.31 -9.02 6.35
C LEU A 117 7.54 -9.63 7.06
N GLN A 118 7.33 -10.38 8.14
CA GLN A 118 8.42 -11.08 8.83
C GLN A 118 8.77 -12.43 8.19
N SER A 119 7.96 -12.91 7.24
CA SER A 119 8.20 -14.16 6.55
C SER A 119 9.48 -14.12 5.72
N GLU A 120 10.14 -15.27 5.61
CA GLU A 120 11.33 -15.46 4.77
C GLU A 120 11.01 -15.12 3.30
N ALA A 121 9.80 -15.46 2.83
CA ALA A 121 9.34 -15.10 1.49
C ALA A 121 9.31 -13.58 1.25
N PHE A 122 8.91 -12.77 2.23
CA PHE A 122 8.96 -11.31 2.10
C PHE A 122 10.39 -10.77 2.21
N ARG A 123 11.23 -11.37 3.05
CA ARG A 123 12.65 -11.01 3.13
C ARG A 123 13.37 -11.30 1.82
N ASP A 124 13.04 -12.40 1.16
CA ASP A 124 13.53 -12.74 -0.18
C ASP A 124 12.99 -11.75 -1.23
N ILE A 125 11.74 -11.30 -1.11
CA ILE A 125 11.21 -10.22 -1.98
C ILE A 125 12.03 -8.93 -1.83
N VAL A 126 12.34 -8.53 -0.59
CA VAL A 126 13.05 -7.26 -0.33
C VAL A 126 14.55 -7.37 -0.63
N ALA A 127 15.17 -8.52 -0.40
CA ALA A 127 16.60 -8.75 -0.65
C ALA A 127 16.89 -9.09 -2.12
N ASP A 128 16.11 -9.98 -2.73
CA ASP A 128 16.32 -10.51 -4.08
C ASP A 128 15.41 -9.87 -5.14
N GLY A 129 14.38 -9.12 -4.75
CA GLY A 129 13.46 -8.44 -5.67
C GLY A 129 12.44 -9.36 -6.36
N ILE A 130 12.10 -10.51 -5.78
CA ILE A 130 11.29 -11.55 -6.44
C ILE A 130 10.11 -11.97 -5.57
N SER A 131 8.89 -11.66 -6.02
CA SER A 131 7.64 -12.07 -5.37
C SER A 131 7.01 -13.30 -6.04
N PRO A 132 6.60 -14.33 -5.29
CA PRO A 132 5.90 -15.47 -5.85
C PRO A 132 4.43 -15.19 -6.20
N VAL A 133 3.87 -14.02 -5.84
CA VAL A 133 2.40 -13.82 -5.89
C VAL A 133 1.94 -12.56 -6.61
N CYS A 134 2.81 -11.59 -6.93
CA CYS A 134 2.35 -10.31 -7.48
C CYS A 134 2.85 -10.04 -8.89
N ASN A 135 1.86 -9.75 -9.75
CA ASN A 135 1.89 -9.21 -11.10
C ASN A 135 3.20 -8.48 -11.46
N VAL A 136 3.84 -8.96 -12.52
CA VAL A 136 4.86 -8.44 -13.47
C VAL A 136 5.70 -7.18 -13.12
N ASP A 137 5.21 -6.22 -12.35
CA ASP A 137 5.84 -4.91 -12.12
C ASP A 137 6.93 -4.90 -11.03
N LEU A 138 6.85 -5.75 -10.00
CA LEU A 138 7.93 -5.88 -8.99
C LEU A 138 9.17 -6.62 -9.52
N TYR A 139 8.97 -7.55 -10.46
CA TYR A 139 10.03 -8.24 -11.19
C TYR A 139 10.93 -7.26 -11.97
N ALA A 140 10.32 -6.20 -12.51
CA ALA A 140 11.03 -5.14 -13.21
C ALA A 140 11.93 -4.33 -12.26
N VAL A 141 11.53 -4.13 -10.99
CA VAL A 141 12.30 -3.31 -10.03
C VAL A 141 13.63 -3.97 -9.64
N GLY A 142 13.62 -5.28 -9.36
CA GLY A 142 14.82 -6.03 -8.97
C GLY A 142 15.85 -6.14 -10.10
N VAL A 143 15.39 -6.43 -11.31
CA VAL A 143 16.28 -6.55 -12.48
C VAL A 143 16.81 -5.19 -12.96
N VAL A 144 15.98 -4.15 -12.92
CA VAL A 144 16.40 -2.79 -13.28
C VAL A 144 17.47 -2.27 -12.32
N ARG A 145 17.36 -2.56 -11.02
CA ARG A 145 18.37 -2.18 -10.03
C ARG A 145 19.74 -2.79 -10.35
N VAL A 146 19.82 -4.11 -10.50
CA VAL A 146 21.12 -4.77 -10.75
C VAL A 146 21.71 -4.39 -12.11
N LEU A 147 20.87 -4.14 -13.12
CA LEU A 147 21.30 -3.59 -14.41
C LEU A 147 21.82 -2.15 -14.29
N ARG A 148 21.21 -1.28 -13.48
CA ARG A 148 21.75 0.08 -13.24
C ARG A 148 23.08 0.04 -12.51
N GLU A 149 23.24 -0.83 -11.52
CA GLU A 149 24.51 -0.99 -10.81
C GLU A 149 25.62 -1.50 -11.75
N ALA A 150 25.31 -2.51 -12.57
CA ALA A 150 26.26 -3.02 -13.57
C ALA A 150 26.59 -1.94 -14.62
N PHE A 151 25.60 -1.16 -15.04
CA PHE A 151 25.81 -0.03 -15.94
C PHE A 151 26.75 1.01 -15.33
N GLY A 152 26.53 1.40 -14.06
CA GLY A 152 27.41 2.34 -13.35
C GLY A 152 28.86 1.85 -13.21
N ALA A 153 29.06 0.53 -13.17
CA ALA A 153 30.39 -0.07 -13.07
C ALA A 153 31.10 -0.25 -14.43
N LEU A 154 30.36 -0.39 -15.53
CA LEU A 154 30.89 -0.88 -16.81
C LEU A 154 30.64 0.05 -18.01
N ALA A 155 29.86 1.10 -17.84
CA ALA A 155 29.53 2.00 -18.95
C ALA A 155 30.78 2.74 -19.46
N VAL A 156 31.01 2.66 -20.77
CA VAL A 156 32.01 3.45 -21.49
C VAL A 156 31.25 4.24 -22.57
N ASP A 157 31.48 5.55 -22.63
CA ASP A 157 30.78 6.47 -23.55
C ASP A 157 29.23 6.37 -23.48
N GLY A 158 28.71 6.10 -22.28
CA GLY A 158 27.27 6.00 -22.02
C GLY A 158 26.63 4.66 -22.39
N TRP A 159 27.43 3.66 -22.77
CA TRP A 159 26.95 2.32 -23.12
C TRP A 159 27.69 1.24 -22.32
N ALA A 160 26.95 0.27 -21.78
CA ALA A 160 27.54 -0.88 -21.09
C ALA A 160 27.38 -2.16 -21.92
N PRO A 161 28.42 -2.99 -22.12
CA PRO A 161 28.29 -4.26 -22.82
C PRO A 161 27.41 -5.24 -22.03
N VAL A 162 26.34 -5.77 -22.66
CA VAL A 162 25.36 -6.66 -22.00
C VAL A 162 26.02 -7.94 -21.47
N ALA A 163 27.00 -8.48 -22.20
CA ALA A 163 27.70 -9.70 -21.79
C ALA A 163 28.60 -9.48 -20.57
N GLU A 164 29.22 -8.30 -20.45
CA GLU A 164 30.02 -7.92 -19.28
C GLU A 164 29.14 -7.62 -18.08
N ALA A 165 28.05 -6.88 -18.28
CA ALA A 165 27.07 -6.65 -17.24
C ALA A 165 26.48 -7.96 -16.71
N GLY A 166 26.17 -8.90 -17.59
CA GLY A 166 25.69 -10.21 -17.18
C GLY A 166 26.69 -10.97 -16.29
N ARG A 167 27.97 -10.96 -16.65
CA ARG A 167 29.04 -11.57 -15.83
C ARG A 167 29.19 -10.86 -14.49
N TRP A 168 29.27 -9.54 -14.50
CA TRP A 168 29.39 -8.71 -13.31
C TRP A 168 28.23 -8.94 -12.32
N ILE A 169 26.99 -9.05 -12.83
CA ILE A 169 25.82 -9.33 -12.00
C ILE A 169 25.88 -10.74 -11.43
N THR A 170 26.22 -11.75 -12.24
CA THR A 170 26.31 -13.13 -11.75
C THR A 170 27.43 -13.31 -10.72
N ASP A 171 28.56 -12.61 -10.86
CA ASP A 171 29.67 -12.67 -9.90
C ASP A 171 29.31 -11.98 -8.57
N ARG A 172 28.60 -10.86 -8.61
CA ARG A 172 28.27 -10.06 -7.42
C ARG A 172 26.97 -10.49 -6.74
N TYR A 173 26.03 -11.00 -7.52
CA TYR A 173 24.72 -11.45 -7.11
C TYR A 173 24.43 -12.83 -7.74
N PRO A 174 25.00 -13.93 -7.20
CA PRO A 174 24.87 -15.27 -7.79
C PRO A 174 23.42 -15.76 -7.93
N GLY A 175 22.51 -15.21 -7.13
CA GLY A 175 21.07 -15.44 -7.21
C GLY A 175 20.37 -14.72 -8.35
N HIS A 176 21.06 -13.91 -9.18
CA HIS A 176 20.49 -13.19 -10.31
C HIS A 176 20.95 -13.83 -11.62
N LEU A 177 20.09 -14.66 -12.19
CA LEU A 177 20.30 -15.35 -13.46
C LEU A 177 19.14 -15.07 -14.42
N PRO A 178 19.36 -15.04 -15.75
CA PRO A 178 18.28 -14.83 -16.72
C PRO A 178 17.07 -15.76 -16.51
N ALA A 179 17.32 -17.02 -16.16
CA ALA A 179 16.28 -18.02 -15.92
C ALA A 179 15.33 -17.63 -14.77
N LYS A 180 15.82 -16.90 -13.77
CA LYS A 180 15.02 -16.41 -12.64
C LYS A 180 13.99 -15.37 -13.07
N TYR A 181 14.18 -14.76 -14.25
CA TYR A 181 13.27 -13.81 -14.88
C TYR A 181 12.46 -14.41 -16.04
N GLY A 182 12.47 -15.74 -16.22
CA GLY A 182 11.85 -16.40 -17.38
C GLY A 182 12.59 -16.15 -18.71
N CYS A 183 13.77 -15.52 -18.66
CA CYS A 183 14.57 -15.17 -19.82
C CYS A 183 15.66 -16.22 -20.10
N ARG A 184 16.01 -16.41 -21.37
CA ARG A 184 17.08 -17.34 -21.79
C ARG A 184 18.47 -16.70 -21.79
N SER A 185 18.56 -15.37 -21.77
CA SER A 185 19.83 -14.64 -21.80
C SER A 185 19.70 -13.24 -21.22
N TRP A 186 20.82 -12.66 -20.76
CA TRP A 186 20.87 -11.26 -20.29
C TRP A 186 20.43 -10.25 -21.36
N ARG A 187 20.61 -10.57 -22.64
CA ARG A 187 20.10 -9.75 -23.74
C ARG A 187 18.57 -9.71 -23.77
N GLN A 188 17.94 -10.86 -23.57
CA GLN A 188 16.49 -10.95 -23.46
C GLN A 188 15.99 -10.19 -22.23
N VAL A 189 16.68 -10.34 -21.10
CA VAL A 189 16.38 -9.61 -19.86
C VAL A 189 16.36 -8.10 -20.08
N VAL A 190 17.41 -7.54 -20.70
CA VAL A 190 17.49 -6.09 -20.97
C VAL A 190 16.43 -5.63 -21.97
N HIS A 191 16.08 -6.47 -22.95
CA HIS A 191 15.02 -6.15 -23.92
C HIS A 191 13.63 -6.13 -23.28
N GLU A 192 13.35 -7.06 -22.36
CA GLU A 192 12.08 -7.14 -21.62
C GLU A 192 11.99 -6.07 -20.53
N ALA A 193 13.13 -5.67 -19.94
CA ALA A 193 13.24 -4.50 -19.07
C ALA A 193 13.15 -3.21 -19.91
N SER A 194 11.93 -2.85 -20.33
CA SER A 194 11.57 -1.71 -21.20
C SER A 194 12.15 -0.34 -20.81
N THR A 195 12.73 -0.22 -19.62
CA THR A 195 13.54 0.91 -19.12
C THR A 195 14.85 1.12 -19.88
N PHE A 196 15.41 0.10 -20.51
CA PHE A 196 16.68 0.18 -21.23
C PHE A 196 16.48 0.18 -22.76
N GLU A 197 17.43 0.79 -23.46
CA GLU A 197 17.60 0.61 -24.90
C GLU A 197 18.83 -0.27 -25.18
N ILE A 198 18.75 -1.08 -26.24
CA ILE A 198 19.85 -1.94 -26.70
C ILE A 198 20.30 -1.48 -28.08
N ARG A 199 21.61 -1.31 -28.27
CA ARG A 199 22.25 -1.08 -29.57
C ARG A 199 23.42 -2.03 -29.76
N TYR A 200 23.80 -2.20 -31.02
CA TYR A 200 24.94 -3.04 -31.38
C TYR A 200 26.11 -2.15 -31.79
N PHE A 201 27.26 -2.40 -31.20
CA PHE A 201 28.53 -1.75 -31.52
C PHE A 201 29.53 -2.77 -32.00
N GLU A 202 30.49 -2.36 -32.83
CA GLU A 202 31.67 -3.17 -33.10
C GLU A 202 32.70 -2.91 -32.00
N MET A 203 33.01 -3.94 -31.23
CA MET A 203 34.02 -3.92 -30.16
C MET A 203 34.92 -5.14 -30.37
N ASP A 204 36.24 -4.93 -30.43
CA ASP A 204 37.23 -5.98 -30.68
C ASP A 204 36.95 -6.85 -31.93
N GLY A 205 36.41 -6.23 -32.98
CA GLY A 205 36.06 -6.92 -34.24
C GLY A 205 34.83 -7.83 -34.15
N GLN A 206 34.09 -7.78 -33.04
CA GLN A 206 32.83 -8.50 -32.86
C GLN A 206 31.66 -7.54 -32.63
N ARG A 207 30.49 -7.96 -33.09
CA ARG A 207 29.24 -7.21 -32.89
C ARG A 207 28.72 -7.44 -31.48
N THR A 208 28.95 -6.48 -30.60
CA THR A 208 28.59 -6.53 -29.17
C THR A 208 27.29 -5.78 -28.92
N ALA A 209 26.38 -6.42 -28.18
CA ALA A 209 25.16 -5.76 -27.72
C ALA A 209 25.49 -4.93 -26.46
N CYS A 210 25.22 -3.64 -26.52
CA CYS A 210 25.37 -2.72 -25.40
C CYS A 210 24.01 -2.11 -25.05
N TYR A 211 23.86 -1.71 -23.79
CA TYR A 211 22.62 -1.11 -23.29
C TYR A 211 22.88 0.22 -22.60
N GLN A 212 21.85 1.07 -22.62
CA GLN A 212 21.79 2.36 -21.94
C GLN A 212 20.39 2.56 -21.36
N GLU A 213 20.27 3.30 -20.27
CA GLU A 213 18.96 3.68 -19.72
C GLU A 213 18.27 4.69 -20.65
N ARG A 214 16.99 4.47 -20.93
CA ARG A 214 16.21 5.38 -21.78
C ARG A 214 16.07 6.72 -21.06
N VAL A 215 16.59 7.77 -21.68
CA VAL A 215 16.32 9.14 -21.26
C VAL A 215 14.86 9.45 -21.60
N ARG A 216 14.00 9.64 -20.59
CA ARG A 216 12.65 10.15 -20.84
C ARG A 216 12.79 11.54 -21.46
N PRO A 217 12.19 11.83 -22.64
CA PRO A 217 12.12 13.21 -23.11
C PRO A 217 11.32 14.03 -22.09
N ALA A 218 11.87 15.21 -21.75
CA ALA A 218 11.24 16.18 -20.86
C ALA A 218 9.96 16.78 -21.48
#